data_AF-A0A7V4CIZ6-F1
#
_entry.id   AF-A0A7V4CIZ6-F1
#
_cell.length_a   1.000
_cell.length_b   1.000
_cell.length_c   1.000
_cell.angle_alpha   90.00
_cell.angle_beta   90.00
_cell.angle_gamma   90.00
#
_symmetry.space_group_name_H-M   'P 1'
#
loop_
_entity.id
_entity.type
_entity.pdbx_description
1 polymer ?
#
loop_
_entity_poly.entity_id
_entity_poly.type
_entity_poly.pdbx_seq_one_letter_code
_entity_poly.pdbx_strand_id
1 'polypeptide(L)'
;MFIYLLLTDQASQIFILNSKQIIWVLITGVILLFYVITWYSGLKYIPVSKATVILLLGSPITTLLNLVSGTKIPLQEIISGILILVGIITIFATKKILENFKSLIYARA
;
A
#
# COMPACT_ATOMS: atom_id res chain seq x y z
N MET A 1 -3.83 -4.74 21.92
CA MET A 1 -5.24 -4.41 21.61
C MET A 1 -6.19 -4.81 22.75
N PHE A 2 -6.29 -6.08 23.13
CA PHE A 2 -7.21 -6.51 24.20
C PHE A 2 -6.91 -5.90 25.58
N ILE A 3 -5.62 -5.80 25.94
CA ILE A 3 -5.19 -5.10 27.17
C ILE A 3 -5.59 -3.62 27.15
N TYR A 4 -5.46 -2.95 26.00
CA TYR A 4 -5.89 -1.56 25.85
C TYR A 4 -7.38 -1.40 26.12
N LEU A 5 -8.22 -2.28 25.54
CA LEU A 5 -9.68 -2.24 25.73
C LEU A 5 -10.11 -2.53 27.16
N LEU A 6 -9.38 -3.39 27.88
CA LEU A 6 -9.60 -3.64 29.30
C LEU A 6 -9.23 -2.43 30.16
N LEU A 7 -8.12 -1.74 29.84
CA LEU A 7 -7.68 -0.56 30.58
C LEU A 7 -8.52 0.70 30.29
N THR A 8 -9.24 0.75 29.16
CA THR A 8 -10.09 1.89 28.77
C THR A 8 -11.59 1.67 29.04
N ASP A 9 -11.97 0.58 29.71
CA ASP A 9 -13.37 0.17 29.94
C ASP A 9 -14.21 0.00 28.66
N GLN A 10 -13.55 -0.23 27.52
CA GLN A 10 -14.20 -0.42 26.22
C GLN A 10 -14.44 -1.89 25.87
N ALA A 11 -14.03 -2.83 26.72
CA ALA A 11 -14.20 -4.27 26.48
C ALA A 11 -15.67 -4.68 26.29
N SER A 12 -16.60 -3.98 26.95
CA SER A 12 -18.04 -4.21 26.82
C SER A 12 -18.57 -3.92 25.40
N GLN A 13 -17.92 -3.03 24.65
CA GLN A 13 -18.36 -2.64 23.30
C GLN A 13 -18.27 -3.78 22.28
N ILE A 14 -17.41 -4.78 22.53
CA ILE A 14 -17.28 -5.97 21.67
C ILE A 14 -18.58 -6.79 21.68
N PHE A 15 -19.28 -6.83 22.83
CA PHE A 15 -20.52 -7.59 22.98
C PHE A 15 -21.76 -6.84 22.46
N ILE A 16 -21.62 -5.57 22.08
CA ILE A 16 -22.70 -4.72 21.57
C ILE A 16 -22.78 -4.77 20.03
N LEU A 17 -21.89 -5.53 19.37
CA LEU A 17 -21.88 -5.65 17.92
C LEU A 17 -23.18 -6.27 17.39
N ASN A 18 -23.82 -5.58 16.45
CA ASN A 18 -25.02 -6.08 15.78
C ASN A 18 -24.66 -7.08 14.67
N SER A 19 -25.63 -7.89 14.23
CA SER A 19 -25.41 -8.91 13.20
C SER A 19 -24.88 -8.33 11.87
N LYS A 20 -25.26 -7.10 11.52
CA LYS A 20 -24.74 -6.43 10.31
C LYS A 20 -23.25 -6.10 10.42
N GLN A 21 -22.81 -5.64 11.58
CA GLN A 21 -21.41 -5.34 11.87
C GLN A 21 -20.57 -6.61 11.85
N ILE A 22 -21.08 -7.71 12.43
CA ILE A 22 -20.40 -9.01 12.40
C ILE A 22 -20.21 -9.50 10.96
N ILE A 23 -21.24 -9.38 10.11
CA ILE A 23 -21.13 -9.74 8.69
C ILE A 23 -20.06 -8.89 7.99
N TRP A 24 -20.02 -7.58 8.22
CA TRP A 24 -19.00 -6.71 7.63
C TRP A 24 -17.57 -7.04 8.10
N VAL A 25 -17.40 -7.38 9.38
CA VAL A 25 -16.11 -7.85 9.92
C VAL A 25 -15.68 -9.15 9.24
N LEU A 26 -16.61 -10.09 9.02
CA LEU A 26 -16.31 -11.33 8.31
C LEU A 26 -15.93 -11.09 6.85
N ILE A 27 -16.67 -10.24 6.13
CA ILE A 27 -16.38 -9.93 4.72
C ILE A 27 -14.99 -9.32 4.58
N THR A 28 -14.70 -8.27 5.36
CA THR A 28 -13.39 -7.59 5.33
C THR A 28 -12.27 -8.51 5.80
N GLY A 29 -12.51 -9.36 6.80
CA GLY A 29 -11.57 -10.37 7.27
C GLY A 29 -11.24 -11.42 6.21
N VAL A 30 -12.23 -11.91 5.47
CA VAL A 30 -12.03 -12.87 4.37
C VAL A 30 -11.22 -12.25 3.22
N ILE A 31 -11.56 -11.02 2.82
CA ILE A 31 -10.80 -10.29 1.79
C ILE A 31 -9.34 -10.11 2.23
N LEU A 32 -9.13 -9.71 3.49
CA LEU A 32 -7.78 -9.54 4.04
C LEU A 32 -7.02 -10.88 4.10
N LEU A 33 -7.69 -11.98 4.45
CA LEU A 33 -7.09 -13.32 4.45
C LEU A 33 -6.62 -13.71 3.04
N PHE A 34 -7.45 -13.51 2.02
CA PHE A 34 -7.05 -13.76 0.63
C PHE A 34 -5.87 -12.90 0.19
N TYR A 35 -5.86 -11.63 0.58
CA TYR A 35 -4.71 -10.75 0.35
C TYR A 35 -3.43 -11.31 0.97
N VAL A 36 -3.48 -11.73 2.25
CA VAL A 36 -2.33 -12.29 2.96
C VAL A 36 -1.85 -13.60 2.31
N ILE A 37 -2.77 -14.51 1.96
CA ILE A 37 -2.43 -15.76 1.26
C ILE A 37 -1.75 -15.45 -0.08
N THR A 38 -2.29 -14.50 -0.85
CA THR A 38 -1.72 -14.08 -2.14
C THR A 38 -0.32 -13.52 -1.96
N TRP A 39 -0.12 -12.67 -0.94
CA TRP A 39 1.18 -12.10 -0.62
C TRP A 39 2.23 -13.17 -0.32
N TYR A 40 1.96 -14.03 0.67
CA TYR A 40 2.91 -15.07 1.06
C TYR A 40 3.17 -16.08 -0.07
N SER A 41 2.14 -16.42 -0.85
CA SER A 41 2.31 -17.30 -2.02
C SER A 41 3.16 -16.63 -3.10
N GLY A 42 2.99 -15.33 -3.32
CA GLY A 42 3.74 -14.53 -4.29
C GLY A 42 5.23 -14.43 -3.97
N LEU A 43 5.60 -14.35 -2.69
CA LEU A 43 6.99 -14.26 -2.24
C LEU A 43 7.84 -15.50 -2.62
N LYS A 44 7.21 -16.63 -2.93
CA LYS A 44 7.91 -17.80 -3.47
C LYS A 44 8.51 -17.54 -4.86
N TYR A 45 7.94 -16.61 -5.61
CA TYR A 45 8.29 -16.38 -7.03
C TYR A 45 9.18 -15.15 -7.25
N ILE A 46 9.12 -14.15 -6.36
CA ILE A 46 9.86 -12.89 -6.51
C ILE A 46 10.54 -12.46 -5.21
N PRO A 47 11.69 -11.75 -5.29
CA PRO A 47 12.31 -11.15 -4.12
C PRO A 47 11.36 -10.17 -3.41
N VAL A 48 11.47 -10.11 -2.08
CA VAL A 48 10.65 -9.23 -1.23
C VAL A 48 10.72 -7.77 -1.69
N SER A 49 11.89 -7.28 -2.10
CA SER A 49 12.06 -5.91 -2.60
C SER A 49 11.22 -5.60 -3.84
N LYS A 50 11.04 -6.58 -4.74
CA LYS A 50 10.16 -6.41 -5.92
C LYS A 50 8.70 -6.47 -5.53
N ALA A 51 8.34 -7.38 -4.62
CA ALA A 51 6.98 -7.49 -4.11
C ALA A 51 6.53 -6.21 -3.38
N THR A 52 7.42 -5.58 -2.60
CA THR A 52 7.12 -4.32 -1.90
C THR A 52 6.93 -3.15 -2.86
N VAL A 53 7.61 -3.14 -4.01
CA VAL A 53 7.36 -2.11 -5.04
C VAL A 53 5.96 -2.25 -5.61
N ILE A 54 5.47 -3.47 -5.79
CA ILE A 54 4.07 -3.71 -6.22
C ILE A 54 3.09 -3.21 -5.16
N LEU A 55 3.36 -3.41 -3.87
CA LEU A 55 2.51 -2.91 -2.78
C LEU A 55 2.39 -1.38 -2.75
N LEU A 56 3.36 -0.63 -3.27
CA LEU A 56 3.26 0.83 -3.34
C LEU A 56 2.07 1.29 -4.20
N LEU A 57 1.55 0.44 -5.11
CA LEU A 57 0.31 0.70 -5.84
C LEU A 57 -0.92 0.73 -4.93
N GLY A 58 -0.83 0.21 -3.69
CA GLY A 58 -1.91 0.31 -2.72
C GLY A 58 -2.34 1.76 -2.46
N SER A 59 -1.40 2.70 -2.39
CA SER A 59 -1.71 4.12 -2.17
C SER A 59 -2.59 4.72 -3.28
N PRO A 60 -2.22 4.71 -4.58
CA PRO A 60 -3.07 5.24 -5.63
C PRO A 60 -4.39 4.47 -5.76
N ILE A 61 -4.41 3.16 -5.53
CA ILE A 61 -5.66 2.38 -5.53
C ILE A 61 -6.60 2.88 -4.41
N THR A 62 -6.10 3.07 -3.19
CA THR A 62 -6.90 3.57 -2.07
C THR A 62 -7.41 4.99 -2.33
N THR A 63 -6.59 5.88 -2.88
CA THR A 63 -7.02 7.25 -3.21
C THR A 63 -8.11 7.26 -4.28
N LEU A 64 -8.03 6.39 -5.30
CA LEU A 64 -9.09 6.23 -6.29
C LEU A 64 -10.39 5.70 -5.66
N LEU A 65 -10.30 4.74 -4.74
CA LEU A 65 -11.47 4.22 -4.02
C LEU A 65 -12.11 5.29 -3.12
N ASN A 66 -11.30 6.11 -2.45
CA ASN A 66 -11.79 7.23 -1.64
C ASN A 66 -12.52 8.28 -2.50
N LEU A 67 -11.98 8.58 -3.68
CA LEU A 67 -12.61 9.48 -4.64
C LEU A 67 -13.99 8.95 -5.09
N VAL A 68 -14.07 7.67 -5.44
CA VAL A 68 -15.34 7.02 -5.86
C VAL A 68 -16.34 6.92 -4.70
N SER A 69 -15.85 6.75 -3.47
CA SER A 69 -16.69 6.67 -2.27
C SER A 69 -17.22 8.05 -1.81
N GLY A 70 -16.90 9.14 -2.52
CA GLY A 70 -17.32 10.49 -2.19
C GLY A 70 -16.64 11.06 -0.93
N THR A 71 -15.56 10.42 -0.48
CA THR A 71 -14.82 10.87 0.70
C THR A 71 -13.87 12.00 0.31
N LYS A 72 -13.73 13.02 1.16
CA LYS A 72 -12.76 14.10 0.92
C LYS A 72 -11.36 13.49 0.94
N ILE A 73 -10.61 13.65 -0.15
CA ILE A 73 -9.22 13.20 -0.20
C ILE A 73 -8.41 14.07 0.77
N PRO A 74 -7.78 13.49 1.79
CA PRO A 74 -6.93 14.25 2.70
C PRO A 74 -5.69 14.76 1.98
N LEU A 75 -5.21 15.94 2.36
CA LEU A 75 -4.03 16.56 1.73
C LEU A 75 -2.80 15.64 1.78
N GLN A 76 -2.68 14.81 2.82
CA GLN A 76 -1.62 13.83 2.95
C GLN A 76 -1.60 12.80 1.80
N GLU A 77 -2.76 12.37 1.30
CA GLU A 77 -2.82 11.43 0.17
C GLU A 77 -2.33 12.07 -1.13
N ILE A 78 -2.68 13.34 -1.36
CA ILE A 78 -2.21 14.11 -2.52
C ILE A 78 -0.69 14.27 -2.47
N ILE A 79 -0.15 14.67 -1.32
CA ILE A 79 1.30 14.82 -1.11
C ILE A 79 2.00 13.47 -1.32
N SER A 80 1.43 12.38 -0.79
CA SER A 80 1.99 11.03 -0.97
C SER A 80 2.03 10.64 -2.44
N GLY A 81 0.96 10.89 -3.19
CA GLY A 81 0.92 10.64 -4.63
C GLY A 81 1.99 11.43 -5.40
N ILE A 82 2.19 12.72 -5.07
CA ILE A 82 3.24 13.55 -5.66
C ILE A 82 4.63 12.97 -5.33
N LEU A 83 4.89 12.59 -4.07
CA LEU A 83 6.18 12.01 -3.66
C LEU A 83 6.47 10.70 -4.42
N ILE A 84 5.47 9.84 -4.61
CA ILE A 84 5.61 8.61 -5.40
C ILE A 84 6.03 8.95 -6.83
N LEU A 85 5.37 9.92 -7.49
CA LEU A 85 5.73 10.35 -8.84
C LEU A 85 7.14 10.93 -8.92
N VAL A 86 7.52 11.78 -7.97
CA VAL A 86 8.88 12.34 -7.89
C VAL A 86 9.92 11.24 -7.73
N GLY A 87 9.67 10.24 -6.88
CA GLY A 87 10.54 9.07 -6.71
C GLY A 87 10.73 8.29 -8.01
N ILE A 88 9.64 8.01 -8.72
CA ILE A 88 9.67 7.33 -10.03
C ILE A 88 10.49 8.14 -11.04
N ILE A 89 10.22 9.43 -11.19
CA ILE A 89 10.94 10.32 -12.11
C ILE A 89 12.44 10.34 -11.80
N THR A 90 12.79 10.44 -10.52
CA THR A 90 14.19 10.48 -10.07
C THR A 90 14.93 9.19 -10.47
N ILE A 91 14.33 8.03 -10.22
CA ILE A 91 14.93 6.73 -10.58
C ILE A 91 15.17 6.64 -12.10
N PHE A 92 14.18 7.01 -12.91
CA PHE A 92 14.32 6.98 -14.37
C PHE A 92 15.35 7.99 -14.88
N ALA A 93 15.39 9.19 -14.31
CA ALA A 93 16.36 10.21 -14.66
C ALA A 93 17.79 9.75 -14.37
N THR A 94 18.04 9.20 -13.17
CA THR A 94 19.36 8.67 -12.79
C THR A 94 19.80 7.52 -13.70
N LYS A 95 18.87 6.59 -14.03
CA LYS A 95 19.15 5.48 -14.95
C LYS A 95 19.57 5.99 -16.34
N LYS A 96 18.83 6.96 -16.89
CA LYS A 96 19.12 7.57 -18.19
C LYS A 96 20.47 8.30 -18.21
N ILE A 97 20.78 9.04 -17.15
CA ILE A 97 22.08 9.72 -17.00
C ILE A 97 23.22 8.69 -17.01
N LEU A 98 23.10 7.61 -16.24
CA LEU A 98 24.13 6.58 -16.18
C LEU A 98 24.36 5.88 -17.53
N GLU A 99 23.29 5.60 -18.28
CA GLU A 99 23.37 5.02 -19.63
C GLU A 99 24.09 5.96 -20.61
N ASN A 100 23.80 7.26 -20.57
CA ASN A 100 24.50 8.28 -21.37
C ASN A 100 25.99 8.39 -21.02
N PHE A 101 26.36 8.33 -19.74
CA PHE A 101 27.78 8.34 -19.35
C PHE A 101 28.53 7.10 -19.84
N LYS A 102 27.89 5.92 -19.79
CA LYS A 102 28.50 4.69 -20.34
C LYS A 102 28.71 4.80 -21.85
N SER A 103 27.72 5.27 -22.61
CA SER A 103 27.86 5.38 -24.08
C SER A 103 28.98 6.34 -24.49
N LEU A 104 29.20 7.43 -23.74
CA LEU A 104 30.29 8.38 -23.97
C LEU A 104 31.69 7.79 -23.71
N ILE A 105 31.81 6.85 -22.76
CA ILE A 105 33.07 6.15 -22.48
C ILE A 105 33.38 5.14 -23.59
N TYR A 106 32.39 4.36 -24.03
CA TYR A 106 32.56 3.39 -25.12
C TYR A 106 32.83 4.03 -26.49
N ALA A 107 32.29 5.23 -26.75
CA ALA A 107 32.58 5.97 -27.98
C ALA A 107 34.00 6.59 -28.01
N ARG A 108 34.72 6.58 -26.88
CA ARG A 108 36.08 7.12 -26.74
C ARG A 108 37.17 6.04 -26.60
N ALA A 109 36.81 4.76 -26.51
CA ALA A 109 37.72 3.62 -26.45
C ALA A 109 37.86 2.96 -27.83
#